data_AF-A0A3M1Q0U0-F1
#
_entry.id   AF-A0A3M1Q0U0-F1
#
_cell.length_a   1.000
_cell.length_b   1.000
_cell.length_c   1.000
_cell.angle_alpha   90.00
_cell.angle_beta   90.00
_cell.angle_gamma   90.00
#
_symmetry.space_group_name_H-M   'P 1'
#
loop_
_entity.id
_entity.type
_entity.pdbx_description
1 polymer ?
#
loop_
_entity_poly.entity_id
_entity_poly.type
_entity_poly.pdbx_seq_one_letter_code
_entity_poly.pdbx_strand_id
1 'polypeptide(L)'
;MTTTEAAPPRILIVEARFYEDIADALLAGAHAVLEAAGARFDRITVPGAFEIPAVIAMAEHAAKNGRGQAYDGYIALGCVIRG
;
A
#
# COMPACT_ATOMS: atom_id res chain seq x y z
N MET A 1 4.21 30.48 -15.97
CA MET A 1 4.40 29.02 -15.84
C MET A 1 4.13 28.68 -14.39
N THR A 2 2.88 28.44 -14.04
CA THR A 2 2.47 28.09 -12.66
C THR A 2 2.80 26.62 -12.45
N THR A 3 3.83 26.34 -11.66
CA THR A 3 4.07 25.01 -11.11
C THR A 3 2.92 24.75 -10.13
N THR A 4 1.91 24.01 -10.55
CA THR A 4 0.92 23.49 -9.60
C THR A 4 1.66 22.47 -8.74
N GLU A 5 1.93 22.82 -7.49
CA GLU A 5 2.44 21.89 -6.50
C GLU A 5 1.38 20.81 -6.30
N ALA A 6 1.59 19.63 -6.90
CA ALA A 6 0.65 18.52 -6.78
C ALA A 6 0.57 18.11 -5.30
N ALA A 7 -0.63 17.81 -4.82
CA ALA A 7 -0.82 17.33 -3.46
C ALA A 7 0.07 16.08 -3.21
N PRO A 8 0.59 15.89 -1.99
CA PRO A 8 1.44 14.74 -1.69
C PRO A 8 0.67 13.45 -1.99
N PRO A 9 1.26 12.49 -2.73
CA PRO A 9 0.56 11.28 -3.15
C PRO A 9 0.13 10.47 -1.93
N ARG A 10 -1.06 9.88 -1.99
CA ARG A 10 -1.58 8.97 -0.97
C ARG A 10 -1.55 7.53 -1.47
N ILE A 11 -0.82 6.69 -0.76
CA ILE A 11 -0.56 5.31 -1.13
C ILE A 11 -1.28 4.34 -0.19
N LEU A 12 -1.79 3.22 -0.70
CA LEU A 12 -2.23 2.12 0.14
C LEU A 12 -1.17 1.01 0.14
N ILE A 13 -0.62 0.72 1.32
CA ILE A 13 0.19 -0.48 1.54
C ILE A 13 -0.74 -1.63 1.94
N VAL A 14 -0.66 -2.74 1.20
CA VAL A 14 -1.31 -3.99 1.57
C VAL A 14 -0.21 -5.03 1.82
N GLU A 15 -0.09 -5.48 3.07
CA GLU A 15 0.97 -6.41 3.48
C GLU A 15 0.42 -7.75 3.98
N ALA A 16 1.00 -8.82 3.44
CA ALA A 16 0.81 -10.19 3.86
C ALA A 16 1.85 -10.57 4.92
N ARG A 17 1.39 -10.95 6.12
CA ARG A 17 2.27 -11.22 7.27
C ARG A 17 2.40 -12.70 7.63
N PHE A 18 2.63 -13.56 6.64
CA PHE A 18 2.92 -14.98 6.91
C PHE A 18 4.33 -15.18 7.53
N TYR A 19 5.29 -14.37 7.12
CA TYR A 19 6.65 -14.34 7.68
C TYR A 19 6.91 -12.95 8.30
N GLU A 20 6.77 -12.83 9.62
CA GLU A 20 6.75 -11.53 10.31
C GLU A 20 8.03 -10.72 10.13
N ASP A 21 9.19 -11.32 10.36
CA ASP A 21 10.49 -10.64 10.23
C ASP A 21 10.71 -10.09 8.81
N ILE A 22 10.31 -10.86 7.80
CA ILE A 22 10.43 -10.44 6.40
C ILE A 22 9.42 -9.32 6.10
N ALA A 23 8.18 -9.45 6.59
CA ALA A 23 7.15 -8.42 6.41
C ALA A 23 7.58 -7.08 7.05
N ASP A 24 8.19 -7.11 8.23
CA ASP A 24 8.70 -5.92 8.91
C ASP A 24 9.84 -5.25 8.14
N ALA A 25 10.78 -6.04 7.61
CA ALA A 25 11.85 -5.51 6.77
C ALA A 25 11.32 -4.88 5.47
N LEU A 26 10.36 -5.54 4.80
CA LEU A 26 9.71 -5.02 3.59
C LEU A 26 8.97 -3.71 3.89
N LEU A 27 8.21 -3.67 4.98
CA LEU A 27 7.45 -2.49 5.39
C LEU A 27 8.39 -1.34 5.75
N ALA A 28 9.47 -1.60 6.50
CA ALA A 28 10.44 -0.58 6.86
C ALA A 28 11.08 0.06 5.61
N GLY A 29 11.41 -0.74 4.60
CA GLY A 29 11.92 -0.24 3.32
C GLY A 29 10.90 0.61 2.57
N ALA A 30 9.66 0.14 2.45
CA ALA A 30 8.59 0.90 1.80
C ALA A 30 8.30 2.23 2.53
N HIS A 31 8.26 2.19 3.86
CA HIS A 31 8.05 3.36 4.70
C HIS A 31 9.14 4.41 4.49
N ALA A 32 10.41 4.00 4.51
CA ALA A 32 11.53 4.92 4.31
C ALA A 32 11.47 5.65 2.95
N VAL A 33 11.05 4.97 1.89
CA VAL A 33 10.90 5.56 0.55
C VAL A 33 9.72 6.54 0.51
N LEU A 34 8.58 6.18 1.11
CA LEU A 34 7.40 7.05 1.14
C LEU A 34 7.64 8.32 1.95
N GLU A 35 8.29 8.20 3.11
CA GLU A 35 8.69 9.33 3.95
C GLU A 35 9.65 10.25 3.20
N ALA A 36 10.68 9.70 2.54
CA ALA A 36 11.61 10.49 1.74
C ALA A 36 10.93 11.22 0.56
N ALA A 37 9.83 10.67 0.05
CA ALA A 37 9.02 11.27 -1.01
C ALA A 37 7.95 12.26 -0.48
N GLY A 38 7.78 12.41 0.84
CA GLY A 38 6.71 13.20 1.44
C GLY A 38 5.30 12.64 1.16
N ALA A 39 5.21 11.35 0.83
CA ALA A 39 3.95 10.68 0.53
C ALA A 39 3.19 10.35 1.82
N ARG A 40 1.86 10.37 1.74
CA ARG A 40 0.99 9.83 2.81
C ARG A 40 0.67 8.40 2.49
N PHE A 41 0.44 7.57 3.50
CA PHE A 41 -0.03 6.21 3.23
C PHE A 41 -0.95 5.67 4.32
N ASP A 42 -1.82 4.75 3.92
CA ASP A 42 -2.57 3.85 4.80
C ASP A 42 -1.99 2.44 4.70
N ARG A 43 -2.28 1.61 5.71
CA ARG A 43 -1.81 0.22 5.78
C ARG A 43 -2.97 -0.72 6.06
N ILE A 44 -3.07 -1.79 5.28
CA ILE A 44 -3.96 -2.93 5.53
C ILE A 44 -3.11 -4.19 5.62
N THR A 45 -3.34 -4.96 6.68
CA THR A 45 -2.70 -6.26 6.88
C THR A 45 -3.64 -7.38 6.44
N VAL A 46 -3.11 -8.37 5.73
CA VAL A 46 -3.83 -9.57 5.30
C VAL A 46 -3.08 -10.85 5.73
N PRO A 47 -3.78 -12.01 5.81
CA PRO A 47 -3.16 -13.26 6.22
C PRO A 47 -2.05 -13.74 5.27
N GLY A 48 -2.24 -13.60 3.96
CA GLY A 48 -1.33 -14.11 2.94
C GLY A 48 -1.28 -13.25 1.68
N ALA A 49 -0.37 -13.61 0.78
CA ALA A 49 -0.17 -12.85 -0.46
C ALA A 49 -1.36 -12.96 -1.43
N PHE A 50 -2.18 -14.00 -1.29
CA PHE A 50 -3.31 -14.27 -2.18
C PHE A 50 -4.47 -13.29 -1.95
N GLU A 51 -4.56 -12.70 -0.76
CA GLU A 51 -5.60 -11.74 -0.40
C GLU A 51 -5.30 -10.31 -0.91
N ILE A 52 -4.03 -9.99 -1.22
CA ILE A 52 -3.61 -8.63 -1.60
C ILE A 52 -4.40 -8.08 -2.81
N PRO A 53 -4.55 -8.82 -3.93
CA PRO A 53 -5.28 -8.29 -5.10
C PRO A 53 -6.74 -7.99 -4.78
N ALA A 54 -7.39 -8.81 -3.95
CA ALA A 54 -8.77 -8.62 -3.56
C ALA A 54 -8.94 -7.34 -2.73
N VAL A 55 -8.04 -7.07 -1.78
CA VAL A 55 -8.06 -5.83 -0.99
C VAL A 55 -7.89 -4.59 -1.86
N ILE A 56 -6.95 -4.61 -2.80
CA ILE A 56 -6.74 -3.49 -3.74
C ILE A 56 -8.01 -3.25 -4.57
N ALA A 57 -8.61 -4.31 -5.11
CA ALA A 57 -9.85 -4.22 -5.88
C ALA A 57 -11.02 -3.67 -5.04
N MET A 58 -11.13 -4.08 -3.77
CA MET A 58 -12.13 -3.55 -2.84
C MET A 58 -11.91 -2.07 -2.53
N ALA A 59 -10.67 -1.64 -2.33
CA ALA A 59 -10.33 -0.22 -2.11
C ALA A 59 -10.69 0.64 -3.33
N GLU A 60 -10.31 0.20 -4.52
CA GLU A 60 -10.69 0.83 -5.80
C GLU A 60 -12.22 0.93 -5.96
N HIS A 61 -12.93 -0.16 -5.68
CA HIS A 61 -14.39 -0.19 -5.76
C HIS A 61 -15.03 0.75 -4.74
N ALA A 62 -14.54 0.80 -3.51
CA ALA A 62 -15.05 1.70 -2.48
C ALA A 62 -14.83 3.17 -2.87
N ALA A 63 -13.65 3.51 -3.39
CA ALA A 63 -13.32 4.86 -3.86
C ALA A 63 -14.24 5.30 -5.00
N LYS A 64 -14.43 4.46 -6.03
CA LYS A 64 -15.32 4.75 -7.19
C LYS A 64 -16.77 5.00 -6.80
N ASN A 65 -17.23 4.40 -5.71
CA ASN A 65 -18.59 4.56 -5.20
C ASN A 65 -18.71 5.65 -4.12
N GLY A 66 -17.67 6.45 -3.88
CA GLY A 66 -17.68 7.51 -2.86
C GLY A 66 -17.78 6.98 -1.42
N ARG A 67 -17.42 5.71 -1.19
CA ARG A 67 -17.51 5.02 0.11
C ARG A 67 -16.14 4.78 0.76
N GLY A 68 -15.06 5.16 0.09
CA GLY A 68 -13.70 4.93 0.56
C GLY A 68 -12.72 5.98 0.06
N GLN A 69 -11.49 5.89 0.54
CA GLN A 69 -10.39 6.76 0.15
C GLN A 69 -9.91 6.40 -1.26
N ALA A 70 -9.78 7.41 -2.13
CA ALA A 70 -9.06 7.28 -3.39
C ALA A 70 -7.55 7.31 -3.12
N TYR A 71 -6.81 6.37 -3.67
CA TYR A 71 -5.36 6.29 -3.57
C TYR A 71 -4.73 6.60 -4.91
N ASP A 72 -3.58 7.27 -4.89
CA ASP A 72 -2.79 7.58 -6.08
C ASP A 72 -1.93 6.37 -6.52
N GLY A 73 -1.79 5.37 -5.64
CA GLY A 73 -1.06 4.15 -5.91
C GLY A 73 -1.16 3.12 -4.80
N TYR A 74 -0.62 1.93 -5.08
CA TYR A 74 -0.65 0.77 -4.19
C TYR A 74 0.73 0.15 -4.07
N ILE A 75 1.07 -0.34 -2.88
CA ILE A 75 2.25 -1.16 -2.64
C ILE A 75 1.80 -2.50 -2.08
N ALA A 76 2.07 -3.57 -2.81
CA ALA A 76 1.82 -4.94 -2.40
C ALA A 76 3.08 -5.54 -1.75
N LEU A 77 3.03 -5.84 -0.46
CA LEU A 77 4.13 -6.46 0.27
C LEU A 77 3.77 -7.89 0.65
N GLY A 78 4.59 -8.85 0.28
CA GLY A 78 4.39 -10.25 0.65
C GLY A 78 5.61 -11.08 0.30
N CYS A 79 5.83 -12.16 1.05
CA CYS A 79 6.91 -13.10 0.82
C CYS A 79 6.34 -14.49 0.59
N VAL A 80 6.68 -15.10 -0.54
CA VAL A 80 6.29 -16.48 -0.89
C VAL A 80 7.57 -17.29 -1.04
N ILE A 81 7.77 -18.23 -0.12
CA ILE A 81 8.92 -19.13 -0.11
C ILE A 81 8.45 -20.49 -0.63
N ARG A 82 9.16 -21.03 -1.62
CA ARG A 82 8.93 -22.38 -2.12
C ARG A 82 9.32 -23.37 -1.01
N GLY A 83 8.34 -24.16 -0.56
CA GLY A 83 8.57 -25.30 0.34
C GLY A 83 9.38 -26.41 -0.29
#